data_AF-A0A4C1ZKC9-F1
#
_entry.id   AF-A0A4C1ZKC9-F1
#
_cell.length_a   1.000
_cell.length_b   1.000
_cell.length_c   1.000
_cell.angle_alpha   90.00
_cell.angle_beta   90.00
_cell.angle_gamma   90.00
#
_symmetry.space_group_name_H-M   'P 1'
#
loop_
_entity.id
_entity.type
_entity.pdbx_description
1 polymer ?
#
loop_
_entity_poly.entity_id
_entity_poly.type
_entity_poly.pdbx_seq_one_letter_code
_entity_poly.pdbx_strand_id
1 'polypeptide(L)'
;MALRNKRTLYLMCIRPVMTYACPVFAHAAPNIINKLQKIQNKFCRQATDAHWCVKNSLLHGDLKLPSINKFMRDASKRFFDIALNHPNPLIMSAATYEPPPAYHFLRRPWNILSDQLDALTSEVERLADAKNMQLE
;
A
#
# COMPACT_ATOMS: atom_id res chain seq x y z
N MET A 1 -2.04 26.87 -19.15
CA MET A 1 -1.19 26.39 -18.03
C MET A 1 0.06 25.72 -18.56
N ALA A 2 1.23 26.01 -17.98
CA ALA A 2 2.50 25.36 -18.34
C ALA A 2 2.47 23.85 -18.05
N LEU A 3 3.19 23.06 -18.85
CA LEU A 3 3.28 21.60 -18.70
C LEU A 3 3.82 21.19 -17.32
N ARG A 4 4.73 21.98 -16.76
CA ARG A 4 5.26 21.79 -15.41
C ARG A 4 4.16 21.82 -14.34
N ASN A 5 3.23 22.78 -14.43
CA ASN A 5 2.14 22.93 -13.46
C ASN A 5 1.15 21.75 -13.57
N LYS A 6 0.84 21.32 -14.80
CA LYS A 6 0.01 20.14 -15.04
C LYS A 6 0.64 18.89 -14.44
N ARG A 7 1.95 18.69 -14.64
CA ARG A 7 2.71 17.59 -14.04
C ARG A 7 2.66 17.64 -12.52
N THR A 8 2.87 18.81 -11.92
CA THR A 8 2.80 18.98 -10.46
C THR A 8 1.42 18.61 -9.93
N LEU A 9 0.34 19.05 -10.59
CA LEU A 9 -1.03 18.72 -10.20
C LEU A 9 -1.28 17.19 -10.22
N TYR A 10 -0.77 16.51 -11.24
CA TYR A 10 -0.86 15.05 -11.29
C TYR A 10 -0.11 14.37 -10.15
N LEU A 11 1.12 14.83 -9.86
CA LEU A 11 1.94 14.25 -8.80
C LEU A 11 1.35 14.46 -7.41
N MET A 12 0.75 15.63 -7.16
CA MET A 12 0.25 16.01 -5.84
C MET A 12 -1.18 15.57 -5.57
N CYS A 13 -2.07 15.63 -6.57
CA CYS A 13 -3.49 15.38 -6.36
C CYS A 13 -3.94 14.03 -6.92
N ILE A 14 -3.59 13.73 -8.18
CA ILE A 14 -4.18 12.58 -8.88
C ILE A 14 -3.46 11.28 -8.50
N ARG A 15 -2.12 11.27 -8.51
CA ARG A 15 -1.33 10.08 -8.22
C ARG A 15 -1.61 9.53 -6.82
N PRO A 16 -1.58 10.33 -5.73
CA PRO A 16 -1.82 9.80 -4.39
C PRO A 16 -3.21 9.17 -4.26
N VAL A 17 -4.24 9.76 -4.87
CA VAL A 17 -5.60 9.19 -4.88
C VAL A 17 -5.65 7.85 -5.60
N MET A 18 -4.97 7.72 -6.75
CA MET A 18 -4.93 6.46 -7.51
C MET A 18 -4.12 5.37 -6.83
N THR A 19 -3.08 5.72 -6.08
CA THR A 19 -2.09 4.78 -5.54
C THR A 19 -2.02 4.78 -4.01
N TYR A 20 -3.05 5.27 -3.32
CA TYR A 20 -3.02 5.44 -1.85
C TYR A 20 -2.69 4.13 -1.12
N ALA A 21 -3.25 3.02 -1.60
CA ALA A 21 -3.11 1.70 -0.98
C ALA A 21 -1.83 0.98 -1.41
N CYS A 22 -1.13 1.48 -2.43
CA CYS A 22 -0.05 0.74 -3.08
C CYS A 22 1.15 0.46 -2.15
N PRO A 23 1.62 1.38 -1.28
CA PRO A 23 2.77 1.14 -0.42
C PRO A 23 2.59 -0.07 0.51
N VAL A 24 1.36 -0.30 0.98
CA VAL A 24 1.04 -1.37 1.94
C VAL A 24 0.76 -2.70 1.24
N PHE A 25 -0.05 -2.70 0.17
CA PHE A 25 -0.46 -3.96 -0.46
C PHE A 25 0.59 -4.55 -1.40
N ALA A 26 1.50 -3.73 -1.95
CA ALA A 26 2.57 -4.09 -2.91
C ALA A 26 2.15 -4.81 -4.22
N HIS A 27 0.91 -5.30 -4.29
CA HIS A 27 0.38 -6.17 -5.32
C HIS A 27 -1.05 -5.76 -5.66
N ALA A 28 -1.39 -5.90 -6.92
CA ALA A 28 -2.74 -5.74 -7.44
C ALA A 28 -2.92 -6.67 -8.63
N ALA A 29 -4.17 -7.07 -8.91
CA ALA A 29 -4.47 -7.86 -10.10
C ALA A 29 -4.05 -7.09 -11.38
N PRO A 30 -3.47 -7.76 -12.39
CA PRO A 30 -2.95 -7.11 -13.59
C PRO A 30 -4.02 -6.29 -14.33
N ASN A 31 -5.28 -6.72 -14.29
CA ASN A 31 -6.41 -6.01 -14.88
C ASN A 31 -6.63 -4.63 -14.25
N ILE A 32 -6.42 -4.50 -12.94
CA ILE A 32 -6.55 -3.23 -12.21
C ILE A 32 -5.37 -2.31 -12.53
N ILE A 33 -4.15 -2.86 -12.56
CA ILE A 33 -2.94 -2.11 -12.94
C ILE A 33 -3.11 -1.53 -14.36
N ASN A 34 -3.63 -2.32 -15.30
CA ASN A 34 -3.90 -1.87 -16.66
C ASN A 34 -4.94 -0.74 -16.72
N LYS A 35 -5.98 -0.79 -15.89
CA LYS A 35 -6.97 0.31 -15.78
C LYS A 35 -6.32 1.60 -15.25
N LEU A 36 -5.51 1.51 -14.19
CA LEU A 36 -4.78 2.66 -13.65
C LEU A 36 -3.80 3.25 -14.67
N GLN A 37 -3.10 2.38 -15.42
CA GLN A 37 -2.20 2.82 -16.48
C GLN A 37 -2.95 3.54 -17.60
N LYS A 38 -4.16 3.09 -17.98
CA LYS A 38 -5.02 3.81 -18.95
C LYS A 38 -5.38 5.22 -18.47
N ILE A 39 -5.69 5.38 -17.18
CA ILE A 39 -5.97 6.70 -16.58
C ILE A 39 -4.73 7.60 -16.66
N GLN A 40 -3.55 7.07 -16.29
CA GLN A 40 -2.29 7.81 -16.42
C GLN A 40 -1.99 8.21 -17.88
N ASN A 41 -2.16 7.28 -18.84
CA ASN A 41 -1.91 7.55 -20.25
C ASN A 41 -2.86 8.63 -20.80
N LYS A 42 -4.13 8.60 -20.39
CA LYS A 42 -5.12 9.62 -20.77
C LYS A 42 -4.72 10.99 -20.23
N PHE A 43 -4.31 11.06 -18.96
CA PHE A 43 -3.81 12.28 -18.36
C PHE A 43 -2.58 12.82 -19.13
N CYS A 44 -1.58 11.97 -19.41
CA CYS A 44 -0.38 12.39 -20.13
C CYS A 44 -0.73 13.01 -21.49
N ARG A 45 -1.62 12.36 -22.26
CA ARG A 45 -2.07 12.88 -23.57
C ARG A 45 -2.81 14.20 -23.46
N GLN A 46 -3.71 14.35 -22.50
CA GLN A 46 -4.44 15.60 -22.25
C GLN A 46 -3.51 16.73 -21.77
N ALA A 47 -2.46 16.38 -21.02
CA ALA A 47 -1.51 17.36 -20.51
C ALA A 47 -0.64 17.95 -21.64
N THR A 48 -0.18 17.11 -22.57
CA THR A 48 0.67 17.48 -23.71
C THR A 48 -0.10 17.86 -24.97
N ASP A 49 -1.41 17.64 -24.98
CA ASP A 49 -2.26 17.74 -26.19
C ASP A 49 -1.71 16.91 -27.36
N ALA A 50 -1.26 15.69 -27.05
CA ALA A 50 -0.55 14.86 -28.02
C ALA A 50 -1.50 14.12 -28.97
N HIS A 51 -1.18 14.17 -30.26
CA HIS A 51 -1.88 13.43 -31.30
C HIS A 51 -1.86 11.91 -31.06
N TRP A 52 -2.87 11.18 -31.55
CA TRP A 52 -3.06 9.75 -31.28
C TRP A 52 -1.85 8.89 -31.70
N CYS A 53 -1.13 9.30 -32.75
CA CYS A 53 0.04 8.59 -33.28
C CYS A 53 1.28 8.65 -32.36
N VAL A 54 1.32 9.58 -31.40
CA VAL A 54 2.45 9.70 -30.47
C VAL A 54 2.49 8.49 -29.55
N LYS A 55 3.66 7.85 -29.41
CA LYS A 55 3.81 6.68 -28.54
C LYS A 55 3.71 7.08 -27.07
N ASN A 56 2.98 6.29 -26.26
CA ASN A 56 2.84 6.57 -24.83
C ASN A 56 4.19 6.54 -24.09
N SER A 57 5.12 5.67 -24.49
CA SER A 57 6.47 5.60 -23.90
C SER A 57 7.25 6.91 -24.00
N LEU A 58 7.10 7.63 -25.12
CA LEU A 58 7.70 8.94 -25.33
C LEU A 58 7.14 9.95 -24.32
N LEU A 59 5.80 10.02 -24.21
CA LEU A 59 5.12 10.90 -23.26
C LEU A 59 5.56 10.63 -21.81
N HIS A 60 5.76 9.36 -21.44
CA HIS A 60 6.28 9.00 -20.13
C HIS A 60 7.70 9.53 -19.89
N GLY A 61 8.56 9.46 -20.90
CA GLY A 61 9.92 10.03 -20.85
C GLY A 61 9.90 11.54 -20.71
N ASP A 62 9.14 12.22 -21.55
CA ASP A 62 9.05 13.69 -21.60
C ASP A 62 8.50 14.26 -20.29
N LEU A 63 7.42 13.67 -19.76
CA LEU A 63 6.85 14.07 -18.47
C LEU A 63 7.66 13.53 -17.27
N LYS A 64 8.69 12.70 -17.47
CA LYS A 64 9.43 12.00 -16.42
C LYS A 64 8.50 11.31 -15.42
N LEU A 65 7.50 10.58 -15.94
CA LEU A 65 6.52 9.85 -15.14
C LEU A 65 6.75 8.34 -15.30
N PRO A 66 7.13 7.62 -14.22
CA PRO A 66 7.20 6.18 -14.27
C PRO A 66 5.81 5.58 -14.51
N SER A 67 5.77 4.39 -15.11
CA SER A 67 4.56 3.55 -15.15
C SER A 67 4.08 3.24 -13.73
N ILE A 68 2.76 3.10 -13.57
CA ILE A 68 2.13 2.77 -12.28
C ILE A 68 2.75 1.53 -11.64
N ASN A 69 3.04 0.47 -12.42
CA ASN A 69 3.61 -0.76 -11.89
C ASN A 69 5.01 -0.53 -11.28
N LYS A 70 5.87 0.24 -11.98
CA LYS A 70 7.20 0.59 -11.48
C LYS A 70 7.10 1.44 -10.22
N PHE A 71 6.27 2.49 -10.27
CA PHE A 71 6.04 3.35 -9.11
C PHE A 71 5.54 2.55 -7.89
N MET A 72 4.61 1.62 -8.11
CA MET A 72 4.04 0.80 -7.05
C MET A 72 5.09 -0.07 -6.37
N ARG A 73 5.92 -0.75 -7.14
CA ARG A 73 7.01 -1.56 -6.62
C ARG A 73 8.02 -0.72 -5.85
N ASP A 74 8.43 0.41 -6.40
CA ASP A 74 9.42 1.29 -5.78
C ASP A 74 8.88 1.92 -4.48
N ALA A 75 7.61 2.33 -4.47
CA ALA A 75 6.95 2.89 -3.29
C ALA A 75 6.79 1.84 -2.17
N SER A 76 6.42 0.61 -2.53
CA SER A 76 6.24 -0.47 -1.56
C SER A 76 7.57 -0.89 -0.95
N LYS A 77 8.62 -1.06 -1.78
CA LYS A 77 9.98 -1.33 -1.28
C LYS A 77 10.42 -0.29 -0.27
N ARG A 78 10.33 1.00 -0.63
CA ARG A 78 10.67 2.10 0.28
C ARG A 78 9.87 2.07 1.57
N PHE A 79 8.59 1.73 1.52
CA PHE A 79 7.73 1.64 2.70
C PHE A 79 8.19 0.53 3.65
N PHE A 80 8.44 -0.68 3.12
CA PHE A 80 8.92 -1.80 3.93
C PHE A 80 10.37 -1.61 4.40
N ASP A 81 11.25 -1.03 3.58
CA ASP A 81 12.62 -0.69 3.97
C ASP A 81 12.63 0.28 5.17
N ILE A 82 11.71 1.26 5.19
CA ILE A 82 11.56 2.18 6.33
C ILE A 82 11.00 1.44 7.55
N ALA A 83 9.99 0.59 7.36
CA ALA A 83 9.35 -0.14 8.46
C ALA A 83 10.33 -1.11 9.15
N LEU A 84 11.18 -1.80 8.39
CA LEU A 84 12.20 -2.70 8.91
C LEU A 84 13.31 -1.97 9.68
N ASN A 85 13.64 -0.73 9.29
CA ASN A 85 14.67 0.08 9.95
C ASN A 85 14.09 1.02 11.04
N HIS A 86 12.81 0.87 11.41
CA HIS A 86 12.16 1.77 12.35
C HIS A 86 12.64 1.49 13.80
N PRO A 87 12.90 2.53 14.62
CA PRO A 87 13.30 2.34 16.02
C PRO A 87 12.23 1.68 16.91
N ASN A 88 11.01 1.52 16.41
CA ASN A 88 9.90 0.94 17.17
C ASN A 88 9.82 -0.56 16.84
N PRO A 89 10.02 -1.45 17.82
CA PRO A 89 10.01 -2.89 17.59
C PRO A 89 8.66 -3.40 17.07
N LEU A 90 7.54 -2.75 17.41
CA LEU A 90 6.20 -3.16 16.95
C LEU A 90 6.00 -2.95 15.44
N ILE A 91 6.62 -1.92 14.88
CA ILE A 91 6.53 -1.64 13.44
C ILE A 91 7.44 -2.62 12.67
N MET A 92 8.61 -2.90 13.21
CA MET A 92 9.56 -3.86 12.65
C MET A 92 8.98 -5.29 12.66
N SER A 93 8.31 -5.70 13.74
CA SER A 93 7.65 -7.00 13.83
C SER A 93 6.50 -7.13 12.82
N ALA A 94 5.67 -6.08 12.68
CA ALA A 94 4.59 -6.04 11.70
C ALA A 94 5.11 -6.12 10.25
N ALA A 95 6.26 -5.50 9.95
CA ALA A 95 6.88 -5.55 8.63
C ALA A 95 7.47 -6.93 8.29
N THR A 96 7.92 -7.68 9.31
CA THR A 96 8.50 -9.03 9.18
C THR A 96 7.42 -10.13 9.23
N TYR A 97 6.13 -9.78 9.18
CA TYR A 97 5.05 -10.76 9.26
C TYR A 97 5.11 -11.77 8.12
N GLU A 98 5.39 -13.02 8.45
CA GLU A 98 5.20 -14.16 7.55
C GLU A 98 3.80 -14.72 7.75
N PRO A 99 2.94 -14.71 6.70
CA PRO A 99 1.65 -15.34 6.83
C PRO A 99 1.85 -16.85 7.06
N PRO A 100 1.04 -17.48 7.95
CA PRO A 100 1.12 -18.91 8.15
C PRO A 100 0.92 -19.64 6.82
N PRO A 101 1.56 -20.82 6.62
CA PRO A 101 1.40 -21.58 5.39
C PRO A 101 -0.08 -21.83 5.13
N ALA A 102 -0.50 -21.72 3.87
CA ALA A 102 -1.90 -21.79 3.49
C ALA A 102 -2.46 -23.22 3.65
N TYR A 103 -2.70 -23.65 4.89
CA TYR A 103 -3.46 -24.85 5.20
C TYR A 103 -4.93 -24.49 5.05
N HIS A 104 -5.49 -24.84 3.88
CA HIS A 104 -6.88 -24.58 3.49
C HIS A 104 -7.22 -23.10 3.24
N PHE A 105 -8.22 -22.89 2.38
CA PHE A 105 -8.61 -21.60 1.79
C PHE A 105 -9.03 -20.54 2.82
N LEU A 106 -8.07 -19.93 3.51
CA LEU A 106 -8.28 -18.69 4.24
C LEU A 106 -8.51 -17.57 3.19
N ARG A 107 -9.78 -17.22 2.96
CA ARG A 107 -10.20 -16.18 2.01
C ARG A 107 -9.59 -14.79 2.32
N ARG A 108 -9.12 -14.60 3.55
CA ARG A 108 -8.25 -13.50 4.01
C ARG A 108 -7.46 -14.03 5.23
N PRO A 109 -6.21 -13.61 5.44
CA PRO A 109 -5.60 -13.74 6.74
C PRO A 109 -6.50 -12.98 7.72
N TRP A 110 -6.96 -13.65 8.77
CA TRP A 110 -7.41 -12.90 9.94
C TRP A 110 -6.18 -12.21 10.49
N ASN A 111 -6.27 -10.93 10.78
CA ASN A 111 -5.27 -10.24 11.59
C ASN A 111 -5.41 -10.82 13.00
N ILE A 112 -4.99 -12.07 13.22
CA ILE A 112 -4.78 -12.59 14.55
C ILE A 112 -3.51 -11.90 14.99
N LEU A 113 -3.70 -10.73 15.61
CA LEU A 113 -2.67 -10.09 16.39
C LEU A 113 -2.47 -11.01 17.59
N SER A 114 -1.67 -12.07 17.39
CA SER A 114 -1.19 -12.97 18.45
C SER A 114 -0.17 -12.22 19.29
N ASP A 115 -0.54 -11.05 19.80
CA ASP A 115 0.29 -10.34 20.77
C ASP A 115 0.36 -11.22 22.02
N GLN A 116 1.57 -11.43 22.51
CA GLN A 116 1.76 -12.05 23.81
C GLN A 116 1.05 -11.17 24.85
N LEU A 117 0.21 -11.77 25.70
CA LEU A 117 -0.67 -11.08 26.62
C LEU A 117 0.12 -10.03 27.44
N ASP A 118 -0.15 -8.75 27.18
CA ASP A 118 0.45 -7.64 27.93
C ASP A 118 0.07 -7.76 29.42
N ALA A 119 0.96 -7.31 30.31
CA ALA A 119 0.79 -7.44 31.76
C ALA A 119 -0.57 -6.93 32.25
N LEU A 120 -1.06 -5.85 31.63
CA LEU A 120 -2.34 -5.23 31.95
C LEU A 120 -3.53 -6.11 31.51
N THR A 121 -3.44 -6.74 30.34
CA THR A 121 -4.45 -7.67 29.82
C THR A 121 -4.48 -8.96 30.66
N SER A 122 -3.32 -9.43 31.13
CA SER A 122 -3.21 -10.64 31.95
C SER A 122 -3.81 -10.47 33.33
N GLU A 123 -3.72 -9.26 33.88
CA GLU A 123 -4.31 -8.94 35.17
C GLU A 123 -5.83 -8.78 35.08
N VAL A 124 -6.35 -8.24 33.96
CA VAL A 124 -7.79 -8.13 33.71
C VAL A 124 -8.45 -9.51 33.56
N GLU A 125 -7.81 -10.45 32.86
CA GLU A 125 -8.30 -11.83 32.77
C GLU A 125 -8.30 -12.54 34.13
N ARG A 126 -7.23 -12.38 34.92
CA ARG A 126 -7.17 -12.91 36.29
C ARG A 126 -8.29 -12.38 37.20
N LEU A 127 -8.59 -11.09 37.09
CA LEU A 127 -9.69 -10.48 37.83
C LEU A 127 -11.06 -11.00 37.37
N ALA A 128 -11.23 -11.26 36.08
CA ALA A 128 -12.45 -11.85 35.55
C ALA A 128 -12.64 -13.30 36.03
N ASP A 129 -11.58 -14.11 36.03
CA ASP A 129 -11.60 -15.49 36.52
C ASP A 129 -11.87 -15.57 38.02
N ALA A 130 -11.25 -14.68 38.81
CA ALA A 130 -11.49 -14.57 40.25
C ALA A 130 -12.94 -14.20 40.57
N LYS A 131 -13.58 -13.37 39.73
CA LYS A 131 -14.97 -12.95 39.91
C LYS A 131 -15.96 -14.05 39.53
N ASN A 132 -15.63 -14.88 38.55
CA ASN A 132 -16.44 -16.03 38.16
C ASN A 132 -16.41 -17.15 39.21
N MET A 133 -15.27 -17.37 39.88
CA MET A 133 -15.16 -18.29 41.02
C MET A 133 -15.89 -17.83 42.29
N GLN A 134 -16.31 -16.57 42.39
CA GLN A 134 -17.08 -16.03 43.51
C GLN A 134 -18.60 -16.08 43.29
N LEU A 135 -19.04 -16.49 42.10
CA LEU A 135 -20.45 -16.59 41.71
C LEU A 135 -20.98 -18.04 41.66
N GLU A 136 -20.14 -19.02 41.99
CA GLU A 136 -20.52 -20.40 42.35
C GLU A 136 -20.53 -20.56 43.87
#